data_AF-A0A9X1Z007-F1
#
_entry.id   AF-A0A9X1Z007-F1
#
_cell.length_a   1.000
_cell.length_b   1.000
_cell.length_c   1.000
_cell.angle_alpha   90.00
_cell.angle_beta   90.00
_cell.angle_gamma   90.00
#
_symmetry.space_group_name_H-M   'P 1'
#
loop_
_entity.id
_entity.type
_entity.pdbx_description
1 polymer ?
#
loop_
_entity_poly.entity_id
_entity_poly.type
_entity_poly.pdbx_seq_one_letter_code
_entity_poly.pdbx_strand_id
1 'polypeptide(L)' 'MAIRNDKGQFVSTSATMVADLQGSIDGWTHWAKQALRDGDNAEAARCMADVRDCRQKLNALKA' A
#
# COMPACT_ATOMS: atom_id res chain seq x y z
N MET A 1 -9.97 -18.87 -5.45
CA MET A 1 -11.19 -18.03 -5.41
C MET A 1 -10.90 -16.79 -6.25
N ALA A 2 -11.76 -16.47 -7.22
CA ALA A 2 -11.56 -15.34 -8.12
C ALA A 2 -12.56 -14.22 -7.78
N ILE A 3 -12.07 -12.99 -7.67
CA ILE A 3 -12.83 -11.78 -7.35
C ILE A 3 -12.96 -10.97 -8.63
N ARG A 4 -14.09 -10.26 -8.82
CA ARG A 4 -14.28 -9.37 -9.96
C ARG A 4 -13.66 -8.00 -9.65
N ASN A 5 -12.71 -7.53 -10.47
CA ASN A 5 -12.16 -6.18 -10.34
C ASN A 5 -13.10 -5.13 -10.96
N ASP A 6 -12.76 -3.85 -10.81
CA ASP A 6 -13.53 -2.69 -11.33
C ASP A 6 -13.70 -2.69 -12.86
N LYS A 7 -12.89 -3.47 -13.57
CA LYS A 7 -12.96 -3.68 -15.03
C LYS A 7 -13.81 -4.90 -15.41
N GLY A 8 -14.48 -5.53 -14.45
CA GLY A 8 -15.30 -6.72 -14.64
C GLY A 8 -14.53 -8.01 -14.86
N GLN A 9 -13.19 -8.00 -14.71
CA GLN A 9 -12.32 -9.16 -14.91
C GLN A 9 -12.21 -9.99 -13.65
N PHE A 10 -12.15 -11.30 -13.81
CA PHE A 10 -11.87 -12.23 -12.71
C PHE A 10 -10.37 -12.22 -12.41
N VAL A 11 -10.02 -11.65 -11.27
CA VAL A 11 -8.66 -11.62 -10.73
C VAL A 11 -8.58 -12.59 -9.54
N SER A 12 -7.39 -13.16 -9.30
CA SER A 12 -7.18 -13.95 -8.08
C SER A 12 -7.28 -13.04 -6.86
N THR A 13 -7.73 -13.57 -5.73
CA THR A 13 -7.72 -12.85 -4.45
C THR A 13 -6.34 -12.25 -4.15
N SER A 14 -5.26 -12.98 -4.45
CA SER A 14 -3.89 -12.48 -4.31
C SER A 14 -3.59 -11.27 -5.19
N ALA A 15 -4.11 -11.24 -6.43
CA ALA A 15 -3.92 -10.09 -7.32
C ALA A 15 -4.66 -8.83 -6.82
N THR A 16 -5.86 -8.99 -6.25
CA THR A 16 -6.57 -7.89 -5.58
C THR A 16 -5.79 -7.37 -4.38
N MET A 17 -5.32 -8.27 -3.51
CA MET A 17 -4.52 -7.89 -2.33
C MET A 17 -3.22 -7.18 -2.71
N VAL A 18 -2.55 -7.61 -3.78
CA VAL A 18 -1.36 -6.92 -4.29
C VAL A 18 -1.69 -5.51 -4.76
N ALA A 19 -2.81 -5.32 -5.46
CA ALA A 19 -3.25 -3.99 -5.90
C ALA A 19 -3.59 -3.06 -4.71
N ASP A 20 -4.29 -3.58 -3.70
CA ASP A 20 -4.66 -2.82 -2.50
C ASP A 20 -3.43 -2.41 -1.68
N LEU A 21 -2.46 -3.32 -1.53
CA LEU A 21 -1.20 -3.03 -0.86
C LEU A 21 -0.37 -1.99 -1.63
N GLN A 22 -0.39 -2.05 -2.97
CA GLN A 22 0.28 -1.07 -3.81
C GLN A 22 -0.36 0.32 -3.64
N GLY A 23 -1.70 0.40 -3.69
CA GLY A 23 -2.43 1.65 -3.46
C GLY A 23 -2.19 2.22 -2.06
N SER A 24 -2.11 1.36 -1.04
CA SER A 24 -1.77 1.76 0.32
C SER A 24 -0.36 2.33 0.42
N ILE A 25 0.63 1.71 -0.23
CA ILE A 25 2.01 2.20 -0.29
C ILE A 25 2.06 3.61 -0.90
N ASP A 26 1.35 3.82 -2.01
CA ASP A 26 1.32 5.11 -2.70
C ASP A 26 0.65 6.18 -1.83
N GLY A 27 -0.45 5.85 -1.16
CA GLY A 27 -1.15 6.72 -0.23
C GLY A 27 -0.30 7.13 0.97
N TRP A 28 0.29 6.17 1.67
CA TRP A 28 1.16 6.46 2.82
C TRP A 28 2.43 7.21 2.42
N THR A 29 2.98 6.94 1.23
CA THR A 29 4.12 7.70 0.70
C THR A 29 3.74 9.16 0.42
N HIS A 30 2.53 9.40 -0.08
CA HIS A 30 2.01 10.76 -0.28
C HIS A 30 1.89 11.50 1.05
N TRP A 31 1.26 10.88 2.06
CA TRP A 31 1.09 11.48 3.39
C TRP A 31 2.43 11.70 4.10
N ALA A 32 3.38 10.78 3.98
CA ALA A 32 4.72 10.97 4.51
C ALA A 32 5.39 12.22 3.93
N LYS A 33 5.29 12.43 2.61
CA LYS A 33 5.83 13.63 1.95
C LYS A 33 5.12 14.90 2.39
N GLN A 34 3.80 14.84 2.59
CA GLN A 34 3.04 15.98 3.09
C GLN A 34 3.45 16.32 4.53
N ALA A 35 3.53 15.34 5.42
CA ALA A 35 3.99 15.52 6.80
C ALA A 35 5.40 16.14 6.85
N LEU A 36 6.33 15.70 5.99
CA LEU A 36 7.66 16.32 5.88
C LEU A 36 7.60 17.79 5.43
N ARG A 37 6.68 18.15 4.52
CA ARG A 37 6.48 19.55 4.09
C ARG A 37 5.89 20.41 5.21
N ASP A 38 5.04 19.82 6.03
CA ASP A 38 4.39 20.47 7.16
C ASP A 38 5.32 20.53 8.40
N GLY A 39 6.51 19.92 8.33
CA GLY A 39 7.50 19.87 9.41
C GLY A 39 7.25 18.78 10.47
N ASP A 40 6.24 17.94 10.27
CA ASP A 40 5.91 16.83 11.15
C ASP A 40 6.71 15.57 10.81
N ASN A 41 7.92 15.50 11.37
CA ASN A 41 8.78 14.34 11.20
C ASN A 41 8.24 13.06 11.87
N ALA A 42 7.41 13.20 12.91
CA ALA A 42 6.85 12.05 13.62
C ALA A 42 5.80 11.37 12.75
N GLU A 43 4.89 12.14 12.16
CA GLU A 43 3.87 11.62 11.26
C GLU A 43 4.49 11.08 9.97
N ALA A 44 5.53 11.73 9.44
CA ALA A 44 6.30 11.20 8.32
C ALA A 44 6.92 9.83 8.63
N ALA A 45 7.50 9.67 9.83
CA ALA A 45 8.08 8.40 10.26
C ALA A 45 7.02 7.30 10.43
N ARG A 46 5.83 7.64 10.96
CA ARG A 46 4.70 6.70 11.08
C ARG A 46 4.21 6.23 9.71
N CYS A 47 3.95 7.16 8.80
CA CYS A 47 3.55 6.83 7.43
C CYS A 47 4.58 5.92 6.73
N MET A 48 5.88 6.19 6.92
CA MET A 48 6.94 5.35 6.35
C MET A 48 7.05 3.96 7.02
N ALA A 49 6.69 3.82 8.29
CA ALA A 49 6.58 2.52 8.94
C ALA A 49 5.43 1.69 8.33
N ASP A 50 4.29 2.31 8.04
CA ASP A 50 3.17 1.65 7.37
C ASP A 50 3.52 1.24 5.94
N VAL A 51 4.23 2.09 5.18
CA VAL A 51 4.79 1.72 3.87
C VAL A 51 5.67 0.48 3.97
N ARG A 52 6.52 0.40 5.00
CA ARG A 52 7.43 -0.74 5.20
C ARG A 52 6.64 -2.02 5.49
N ASP A 53 5.61 -1.96 6.32
CA ASP A 53 4.74 -3.09 6.63
C ASP A 53 3.98 -3.57 5.36
N CYS A 54 3.41 -2.64 4.57
CA CYS A 54 2.78 -2.99 3.31
C CYS A 54 3.75 -3.68 2.33
N ARG A 55 5.00 -3.22 2.26
CA ARG A 55 6.05 -3.86 1.43
C ARG A 55 6.41 -5.26 1.92
N GLN A 56 6.48 -5.48 3.22
CA GLN A 56 6.73 -6.81 3.78
C GLN A 56 5.61 -7.79 3.43
N LYS A 57 4.35 -7.37 3.60
CA LYS A 57 3.17 -8.15 3.22
C LYS A 57 3.13 -8.44 1.72
N LEU A 58 3.47 -7.44 0.89
CA LEU A 58 3.51 -7.59 -0.56
C LEU A 58 4.62 -8.56 -1.01
N ASN A 59 5.79 -8.54 -0.36
CA ASN A 59 6.85 -9.51 -0.63
C ASN A 59 6.43 -10.92 -0.21
N ALA A 60 5.78 -11.08 0.94
CA ALA A 60 5.27 -12.37 1.40
C ALA A 60 4.18 -12.95 0.48
N LEU A 61 3.40 -12.10 -0.20
CA LEU A 61 2.40 -12.53 -1.19
C LEU A 61 3.00 -12.88 -2.56
N LYS A 62 4.22 -12.43 -2.85
CA LYS A 62 4.93 -12.68 -4.12
C LYS A 62 5.95 -13.82 -4.03
N ALA A 63 6.40 -14.17 -2.82
CA ALA A 63 7.29 -15.29 -2.53
C ALA A 63 6.52 -16.63 -2.59
#